data_AF-A0A833GEJ3-F1
#
_entry.id   AF-A0A833GEJ3-F1
#
_cell.length_a   1.000
_cell.length_b   1.000
_cell.length_c   1.000
_cell.angle_alpha   90.00
_cell.angle_beta   90.00
_cell.angle_gamma   90.00
#
_symmetry.space_group_name_H-M   'P 1'
#
loop_
_entity.id
_entity.type
_entity.pdbx_description
1 polymer ?
#
loop_
_entity_poly.entity_id
_entity_poly.type
_entity_poly.pdbx_seq_one_letter_code
_entity_poly.pdbx_strand_id
1 'polypeptide(L)'
;MKSCLGPDYAVLLSCEAVQRAYEQNLKAAYNGLPPGYLRVTCPQAEAIVNLATAQIEERRQAAVAEREAEERRRAERLAARTPPPPVTSVPAPSPGASGGWGALILIALVVIGALAIVAALARKAPAKKDLIGRGGSARFANLAELQAAAWMPGHFFLGLAPAESSPRPFRVGHDDDRHVFLVAQTGAGKGTSIIINNLIEWPGSAFVIDPKGENAMVTAMRRGHLADARDASP
;
A
#
# COMPACT_ATOMS: atom_id res chain seq x y z
N MET A 1 0.22 3.24 -21.76
CA MET A 1 0.51 2.64 -23.09
C MET A 1 0.30 3.53 -24.33
N LYS A 2 -0.84 4.21 -24.60
CA LYS A 2 -1.15 4.75 -25.95
C LYS A 2 -0.72 6.19 -26.32
N SER A 3 -0.31 7.03 -25.36
CA SER A 3 -0.22 8.50 -25.62
C SER A 3 1.17 9.05 -25.93
N CYS A 4 2.22 8.24 -25.96
CA CYS A 4 3.61 8.73 -26.08
C CYS A 4 4.42 8.08 -27.21
N LEU A 5 3.80 7.20 -28.02
CA LEU A 5 4.45 6.52 -29.15
C LEU A 5 4.00 7.12 -30.51
N GLY A 6 3.40 8.31 -30.51
CA GLY A 6 2.71 8.85 -31.67
C GLY A 6 1.42 8.06 -32.01
N PRO A 7 0.60 8.57 -32.94
CA PRO A 7 -0.72 8.00 -33.26
C PRO A 7 -0.69 6.60 -33.88
N ASP A 8 0.46 6.08 -34.32
CA ASP A 8 0.54 4.93 -35.23
C ASP A 8 1.10 3.62 -34.63
N TYR A 9 1.32 3.50 -33.32
CA TYR A 9 1.86 2.25 -32.75
C TYR A 9 0.93 1.04 -32.95
N ALA A 10 -0.39 1.26 -32.99
CA ALA A 10 -1.37 0.21 -33.26
C ALA A 10 -1.24 -0.41 -34.68
N VAL A 11 -0.49 0.25 -35.57
CA VAL A 11 -0.26 -0.17 -36.97
C VAL A 11 1.08 -0.91 -37.11
N LEU A 12 1.97 -0.83 -36.12
CA LEU A 12 3.27 -1.50 -36.15
C LEU A 12 3.11 -2.99 -35.79
N LEU A 13 3.09 -3.84 -36.82
CA LEU A 13 2.84 -5.27 -36.67
C LEU A 13 4.09 -6.11 -36.40
N SER A 14 5.30 -5.55 -36.53
CA SER A 14 6.55 -6.31 -36.40
C SER A 14 7.53 -5.68 -35.41
N CYS A 15 8.31 -6.54 -34.74
CA CYS A 15 9.38 -6.13 -33.84
C CYS A 15 10.35 -5.14 -34.51
N GLU A 16 10.70 -5.37 -35.78
CA GLU A 16 11.62 -4.48 -36.50
C GLU A 16 11.05 -3.08 -36.70
N ALA A 17 9.74 -2.97 -36.95
CA ALA A 17 9.09 -1.69 -37.16
C ALA A 17 9.06 -0.88 -35.86
N VAL A 18 8.78 -1.55 -34.74
CA VAL A 18 8.85 -0.96 -33.38
C VAL A 18 10.26 -0.49 -33.06
N GLN A 19 11.26 -1.33 -33.33
CA GLN A 19 12.65 -1.01 -33.05
C GLN A 19 13.17 0.18 -33.87
N ARG A 20 12.81 0.23 -35.16
CA ARG A 20 13.15 1.36 -36.05
C ARG A 20 12.52 2.67 -35.56
N ALA A 21 11.24 2.66 -35.19
CA ALA A 21 10.54 3.84 -34.68
C ALA A 21 11.19 4.34 -33.37
N TYR A 22 11.56 3.42 -32.47
CA TYR A 22 12.24 3.77 -31.22
C TYR A 22 13.60 4.43 -31.46
N GLU A 23 14.44 3.87 -32.33
CA GLU A 23 15.74 4.45 -32.68
C GLU A 23 15.61 5.82 -33.35
N GLN A 24 14.58 6.02 -34.20
CA GLN A 24 14.29 7.31 -34.82
C GLN A 24 13.94 8.37 -33.78
N ASN A 25 13.12 8.02 -32.78
CA ASN A 25 12.76 8.94 -31.70
C ASN A 25 13.97 9.30 -30.83
N LEU A 26 14.86 8.33 -30.54
CA LEU A 26 16.10 8.61 -29.82
C LEU A 26 17.01 9.56 -30.61
N LYS A 27 17.18 9.31 -31.91
CA LYS A 27 17.98 10.18 -32.78
C LYS A 27 17.42 11.60 -32.85
N ALA A 28 16.11 11.75 -32.92
CA ALA A 28 15.44 13.05 -32.92
C ALA A 28 15.62 13.80 -31.58
N ALA A 29 15.57 13.08 -30.45
CA ALA A 29 15.68 13.68 -29.12
C ALA A 29 17.12 14.03 -28.73
N TYR A 30 18.11 13.22 -29.13
CA TYR A 30 19.50 13.33 -28.66
C TYR A 30 20.49 13.69 -29.77
N ASN A 31 20.02 14.10 -30.95
CA ASN A 31 20.83 14.35 -32.15
C ASN A 31 21.77 13.17 -32.50
N GLY A 32 21.29 11.95 -32.27
CA GLY A 32 22.08 10.72 -32.39
C GLY A 32 21.59 9.61 -31.47
N LEU A 33 22.22 8.44 -31.56
CA LEU A 33 22.03 7.39 -30.56
C LEU A 33 22.91 7.71 -29.33
N PRO A 34 22.39 7.57 -28.10
CA PRO A 34 23.17 7.82 -26.89
C PRO A 34 24.46 6.97 -26.83
N PRO A 35 25.54 7.49 -26.23
CA PRO A 35 26.76 6.70 -26.01
C PRO A 35 26.44 5.41 -25.25
N GLY A 36 26.91 4.26 -25.77
CA GLY A 36 26.64 2.95 -25.15
C GLY A 36 25.28 2.33 -25.49
N TYR A 37 24.51 2.92 -26.43
CA TYR A 37 23.28 2.30 -26.90
C TYR A 37 23.55 0.94 -27.55
N LEU A 38 23.09 -0.14 -26.89
CA LEU A 38 23.18 -1.49 -27.41
C LEU A 38 21.88 -1.87 -28.12
N ARG A 39 21.99 -2.19 -29.40
CA ARG A 39 20.87 -2.67 -30.20
C ARG A 39 20.63 -4.16 -29.95
N VAL A 40 19.53 -4.51 -29.29
CA VAL A 40 19.07 -5.90 -29.16
C VAL A 40 18.42 -6.32 -30.48
N THR A 41 18.79 -7.46 -31.06
CA THR A 41 18.14 -7.92 -32.30
C THR A 41 16.73 -8.46 -32.00
N CYS A 42 15.82 -8.41 -32.97
CA CYS A 42 14.47 -8.97 -32.77
C CYS A 42 14.47 -10.44 -32.31
N PRO A 43 15.29 -11.34 -32.88
CA PRO A 43 15.40 -12.71 -32.36
C PRO A 43 15.86 -12.77 -30.90
N GLN A 44 16.78 -11.90 -30.48
CA GLN A 44 17.21 -11.81 -29.09
C GLN A 44 16.09 -11.30 -28.18
N ALA A 45 15.37 -10.27 -28.60
CA ALA A 45 14.25 -9.71 -27.86
C ALA A 45 13.13 -10.74 -27.67
N GLU A 46 12.77 -11.47 -28.74
CA GLU A 46 11.79 -12.56 -28.69
C GLU A 46 12.24 -13.69 -27.77
N ALA A 47 13.51 -14.11 -27.83
CA ALA A 47 14.06 -15.12 -26.93
C ALA A 47 13.96 -14.70 -25.46
N ILE A 48 14.28 -13.44 -25.14
CA ILE A 48 14.17 -12.89 -23.77
C ILE A 48 12.71 -12.90 -23.30
N VAL A 49 11.78 -12.44 -24.14
CA VAL A 49 10.35 -12.39 -23.82
C VAL A 49 9.78 -13.81 -23.61
N ASN A 50 10.15 -14.75 -24.47
CA ASN A 50 9.71 -16.14 -24.37
C ASN A 50 10.23 -16.80 -23.10
N LEU A 51 11.50 -16.60 -22.77
CA LEU A 51 12.10 -17.10 -21.53
C LEU A 51 11.39 -16.51 -20.30
N ALA A 52 11.17 -15.21 -20.28
CA ALA A 52 10.48 -14.53 -19.19
C ALA A 52 9.03 -15.03 -19.04
N THR A 53 8.34 -15.25 -20.16
CA THR A 53 6.96 -15.76 -20.16
C THR A 53 6.90 -17.18 -19.60
N ALA A 54 7.82 -18.06 -20.02
CA ALA A 54 7.91 -19.43 -19.50
C ALA A 54 8.16 -19.43 -17.97
N GLN A 55 9.07 -18.59 -17.47
CA GLN A 55 9.33 -18.45 -16.03
C GLN A 55 8.11 -17.94 -15.24
N ILE A 56 7.34 -17.02 -15.82
CA ILE A 56 6.11 -16.51 -15.20
C ILE A 56 5.04 -17.60 -15.14
N GLU A 57 4.88 -18.38 -16.20
CA GLU A 57 3.92 -19.48 -16.26
C GLU A 57 4.26 -20.57 -15.26
N GLU A 58 5.54 -20.96 -15.14
CA GLU A 58 6.01 -21.92 -14.15
C GLU A 58 5.70 -21.45 -12.72
N ARG A 59 6.03 -20.20 -12.38
CA ARG A 59 5.72 -19.62 -11.06
C ARG A 59 4.21 -19.57 -10.80
N ARG A 60 3.41 -19.29 -11.82
CA ARG A 60 1.95 -19.26 -11.71
C ARG A 60 1.40 -20.66 -11.45
N GLN A 61 1.90 -21.68 -12.15
CA GLN A 61 1.52 -23.07 -11.94
C GLN A 61 1.91 -23.57 -10.54
N ALA A 62 3.12 -23.24 -10.09
CA ALA A 62 3.57 -23.57 -8.74
C ALA A 62 2.69 -22.93 -7.65
N ALA A 63 2.34 -21.64 -7.81
CA ALA A 63 1.48 -20.93 -6.87
C ALA A 63 0.05 -21.50 -6.82
N VAL A 64 -0.49 -21.96 -7.95
CA VAL A 64 -1.79 -22.64 -8.00
C VAL A 64 -1.71 -23.99 -7.28
N ALA A 65 -0.68 -24.79 -7.56
CA ALA A 65 -0.49 -26.10 -6.93
C ALA A 65 -0.34 -25.99 -5.40
N GLU A 66 0.37 -24.97 -4.91
CA GLU A 66 0.53 -24.70 -3.48
C GLU A 66 -0.82 -24.35 -2.81
N ARG A 67 -1.62 -23.49 -3.44
CA ARG A 67 -2.97 -23.15 -2.94
C ARG A 67 -3.88 -24.36 -2.86
N GLU A 68 -3.89 -25.21 -3.89
CA GLU A 68 -4.70 -26.43 -3.87
C GLU A 68 -4.23 -27.41 -2.78
N ALA A 69 -2.92 -27.46 -2.48
CA ALA A 69 -2.39 -28.29 -1.40
C ALA A 69 -2.79 -27.74 -0.02
N GLU A 70 -2.78 -26.42 0.16
CA GLU A 70 -3.20 -25.77 1.40
C GLU A 70 -4.71 -25.96 1.65
N GLU A 71 -5.54 -25.80 0.62
CA GLU A 71 -6.98 -26.03 0.70
C GLU A 71 -7.30 -27.47 1.08
N ARG A 72 -6.63 -28.46 0.47
CA ARG A 72 -6.74 -29.88 0.87
C ARG A 72 -6.40 -30.09 2.34
N ARG A 73 -5.26 -29.57 2.81
CA ARG A 73 -4.86 -29.66 4.23
C ARG A 73 -5.83 -28.95 5.18
N ARG A 74 -6.47 -27.87 4.75
CA ARG A 74 -7.47 -27.16 5.55
C ARG A 74 -8.77 -27.96 5.64
N ALA A 75 -9.21 -28.56 4.55
CA ALA A 75 -10.39 -29.42 4.52
C ALA A 75 -10.21 -30.65 5.44
N GLU A 76 -9.05 -31.30 5.39
CA GLU A 76 -8.70 -32.41 6.29
C GLU A 76 -8.73 -32.00 7.76
N ARG A 77 -8.13 -30.84 8.11
CA ARG A 77 -8.14 -30.32 9.48
C ARG A 77 -9.53 -29.97 9.99
N LEU A 78 -10.41 -29.48 9.12
CA LEU A 78 -11.79 -29.17 9.49
C LEU A 78 -12.59 -30.45 9.72
N ALA A 79 -12.39 -31.48 8.88
CA ALA A 79 -13.02 -32.79 9.04
C ALA A 79 -12.58 -33.50 10.34
N ALA A 80 -11.36 -33.25 10.83
CA ALA A 80 -10.81 -33.88 12.03
C ALA A 80 -11.30 -33.28 13.36
N ARG A 81 -12.12 -32.21 13.36
CA ARG A 81 -12.50 -31.49 14.59
C ARG A 81 -13.84 -32.00 15.14
N THR A 82 -13.81 -32.78 16.22
CA THR A 82 -15.00 -33.12 17.02
C THR A 82 -15.51 -31.87 17.77
N PRO A 83 -16.84 -31.62 17.83
CA PRO A 83 -17.39 -30.49 18.58
C PRO A 83 -17.19 -30.69 20.09
N PRO A 84 -16.93 -29.62 20.86
CA PRO A 84 -16.84 -29.71 22.31
C PRO A 84 -18.21 -30.03 22.93
N PRO A 85 -18.28 -30.78 24.04
CA PRO A 85 -19.54 -31.05 24.72
C PRO A 85 -20.12 -29.75 25.31
N PRO A 86 -21.46 -29.61 25.36
CA PRO A 86 -22.12 -28.45 25.96
C PRO A 86 -21.94 -28.45 27.49
N VAL A 87 -21.48 -27.32 28.03
CA VAL A 87 -21.32 -27.10 29.47
C VAL A 87 -22.67 -26.71 30.06
N THR A 88 -23.14 -27.47 31.04
CA THR A 88 -24.40 -27.25 31.77
C THR A 88 -24.27 -26.13 32.81
N SER A 89 -25.39 -25.41 32.99
CA SER A 89 -25.56 -24.20 33.81
C SER A 89 -25.40 -24.41 35.32
N VAL A 90 -24.70 -23.48 35.99
CA VAL A 90 -24.62 -23.38 37.45
C VAL A 90 -25.79 -22.52 38.00
N PRO A 91 -26.49 -22.91 39.08
CA PRO A 91 -27.58 -22.13 39.67
C PRO A 91 -27.08 -21.03 40.64
N ALA A 92 -27.92 -20.01 40.82
CA ALA A 92 -27.65 -18.78 41.56
C ALA A 92 -27.68 -18.92 43.11
N PRO A 93 -26.92 -18.11 43.87
CA PRO A 93 -26.99 -18.09 45.34
C PRO A 93 -28.13 -17.20 45.87
N SER A 94 -28.77 -17.63 46.97
CA SER A 94 -29.81 -16.91 47.72
C SER A 94 -29.23 -16.00 48.82
N PRO A 95 -29.99 -14.98 49.30
CA PRO A 95 -29.45 -13.88 50.08
C PRO A 95 -29.59 -14.11 51.60
N GLY A 96 -28.53 -13.78 52.35
CA GLY A 96 -28.49 -13.87 53.82
C GLY A 96 -28.17 -12.54 54.50
N ALA A 97 -29.21 -11.97 55.12
CA ALA A 97 -29.25 -11.28 56.41
C ALA A 97 -28.29 -10.10 56.73
N SER A 98 -28.87 -8.90 56.56
CA SER A 98 -28.87 -7.74 57.46
C SER A 98 -27.91 -7.70 58.67
N GLY A 99 -26.90 -6.83 58.56
CA GLY A 99 -26.40 -6.02 59.67
C GLY A 99 -26.19 -4.60 59.13
N GLY A 100 -26.71 -3.56 59.80
CA GLY A 100 -26.75 -2.16 59.32
C GLY A 100 -25.39 -1.54 58.95
N TRP A 101 -24.29 -2.22 59.25
CA TRP A 101 -22.93 -1.90 58.80
C TRP A 101 -22.69 -2.21 57.32
N GLY A 102 -23.42 -3.17 56.76
CA GLY A 102 -23.31 -3.57 55.35
C GLY A 102 -23.67 -2.42 54.41
N ALA A 103 -24.68 -1.61 54.75
CA ALA A 103 -25.05 -0.44 53.94
C ALA A 103 -23.95 0.62 53.91
N LEU A 104 -23.30 0.89 55.05
CA LEU A 104 -22.22 1.88 55.13
C LEU A 104 -20.95 1.39 54.43
N ILE A 105 -20.62 0.11 54.56
CA ILE A 105 -19.49 -0.51 53.85
C ILE A 105 -19.78 -0.51 52.34
N LEU A 106 -21.01 -0.85 51.92
CA LEU A 106 -21.40 -0.80 50.51
C LEU A 106 -21.33 0.63 49.96
N ILE A 107 -21.82 1.64 50.68
CA ILE A 107 -21.74 3.04 50.27
C ILE A 107 -20.27 3.49 50.16
N ALA A 108 -19.44 3.17 51.16
CA ALA A 108 -18.02 3.50 51.13
C ALA A 108 -17.30 2.83 49.95
N LEU A 109 -17.57 1.56 49.68
CA LEU A 109 -17.01 0.83 48.54
C LEU A 109 -17.49 1.40 47.20
N VAL A 110 -18.76 1.81 47.09
CA VAL A 110 -19.30 2.45 45.88
C VAL A 110 -18.66 3.81 45.65
N VAL A 111 -18.46 4.62 46.70
CA VAL A 111 -17.83 5.95 46.59
C VAL A 111 -16.34 5.83 46.25
N ILE A 112 -15.61 4.92 46.91
CA ILE A 112 -14.21 4.65 46.60
C ILE A 112 -14.07 4.10 45.18
N GLY A 113 -14.96 3.19 44.77
CA GLY A 113 -15.02 2.66 43.41
C GLY A 113 -15.31 3.75 42.38
N ALA A 114 -16.28 4.63 42.64
CA ALA A 114 -16.61 5.74 41.75
C ALA A 114 -15.45 6.74 41.63
N LEU A 115 -14.80 7.10 42.74
CA LEU A 115 -13.62 7.97 42.75
C LEU A 115 -12.44 7.32 42.02
N ALA A 116 -12.23 6.01 42.19
CA ALA A 116 -11.20 5.27 41.46
C ALA A 116 -11.48 5.22 39.95
N ILE A 117 -12.75 5.05 39.55
CA ILE A 117 -13.18 5.09 38.14
C ILE A 117 -12.97 6.48 37.55
N VAL A 118 -13.42 7.54 38.24
CA VAL A 118 -13.22 8.93 37.79
C VAL A 118 -11.73 9.26 37.69
N ALA A 119 -10.92 8.85 38.67
CA ALA A 119 -9.47 9.02 38.62
C ALA A 119 -8.83 8.21 37.48
N ALA A 120 -9.28 6.99 37.21
CA ALA A 120 -8.80 6.17 36.10
C ALA A 120 -9.19 6.75 34.73
N LEU A 121 -10.38 7.34 34.62
CA LEU A 121 -10.83 8.04 33.42
C LEU A 121 -10.09 9.38 33.23
N ALA A 122 -9.85 10.13 34.31
CA ALA A 122 -9.10 11.39 34.27
C ALA A 122 -7.60 11.20 33.98
N ARG A 123 -7.02 10.07 34.38
CA ARG A 123 -5.61 9.70 34.07
C ARG A 123 -5.41 9.15 32.66
N LYS A 124 -6.46 8.95 31.86
CA LYS A 124 -6.30 8.69 30.41
C LYS A 124 -5.89 9.97 29.69
N ALA A 125 -4.67 10.45 29.96
CA ALA A 125 -3.96 11.25 28.98
C ALA A 125 -3.86 10.43 27.68
N PRO A 126 -3.98 11.06 26.50
CA PRO A 126 -3.73 10.36 25.25
C PRO A 126 -2.26 9.94 25.24
N ALA A 127 -2.00 8.67 25.54
CA ALA A 127 -0.69 8.09 25.41
C ALA A 127 -0.27 8.25 23.94
N LYS A 128 0.75 9.08 23.69
CA LYS A 128 1.54 8.99 22.47
C LYS A 128 2.20 7.62 22.52
N LYS A 129 1.62 6.67 21.79
CA LYS A 129 2.11 5.30 21.72
C LYS A 129 3.02 5.23 20.50
N ASP A 130 4.32 5.29 20.74
CA ASP A 130 5.30 4.89 19.75
C ASP A 130 5.13 3.38 19.54
N LEU A 131 4.66 3.02 18.35
CA LEU A 131 4.07 1.73 18.00
C LEU A 131 5.07 0.80 17.32
N ILE A 132 5.91 0.08 18.09
CA ILE A 132 6.47 -1.22 17.65
C ILE A 132 6.56 -2.16 18.87
N GLY A 133 5.99 -3.37 18.76
CA GLY A 133 6.32 -4.50 19.65
C GLY A 133 5.26 -5.02 20.64
N ARG A 134 4.09 -4.38 20.78
CA ARG A 134 2.95 -4.95 21.53
C ARG A 134 1.65 -4.69 20.79
N GLY A 135 1.15 -5.70 20.07
CA GLY A 135 -0.19 -5.76 19.47
C GLY A 135 -0.79 -4.40 19.11
N GLY A 136 -0.39 -3.83 17.98
CA GLY A 136 -1.03 -2.62 17.47
C GLY A 136 -2.52 -2.87 17.28
N SER A 137 -3.37 -2.01 17.85
CA SER A 137 -4.78 -2.02 17.52
C SER A 137 -4.95 -1.53 16.08
N ALA A 138 -5.41 -2.39 15.17
CA ALA A 138 -5.76 -1.98 13.82
C ALA A 138 -7.15 -1.31 13.84
N ARG A 139 -7.21 -0.06 13.41
CA ARG A 139 -8.46 0.64 13.11
C ARG A 139 -8.24 1.60 11.96
N PHE A 140 -9.33 1.98 11.29
CA PHE A 140 -9.26 3.07 10.33
C PHE A 140 -8.93 4.40 11.02
N ALA A 141 -8.18 5.23 10.31
CA ALA A 141 -7.89 6.59 10.74
C ALA A 141 -9.18 7.41 10.81
N ASN A 142 -9.29 8.27 11.81
CA ASN A 142 -10.37 9.25 11.87
C ASN A 142 -9.99 10.53 11.08
N LEU A 143 -10.94 11.46 10.92
CA LEU A 143 -10.71 12.68 10.15
C LEU A 143 -9.55 13.53 10.70
N ALA A 144 -9.43 13.68 12.02
CA ALA A 144 -8.37 14.48 12.62
C ALA A 144 -6.98 13.88 12.33
N GLU A 145 -6.87 12.54 12.32
CA GLU A 145 -5.65 11.84 11.94
C GLU A 145 -5.33 11.96 10.46
N LEU A 146 -6.34 11.87 9.58
CA LEU A 146 -6.17 12.12 8.15
C LEU A 146 -5.73 13.57 7.88
N GLN A 147 -6.30 14.55 8.58
CA GLN A 147 -5.92 15.95 8.48
C GLN A 147 -4.50 16.20 8.98
N ALA A 148 -4.09 15.55 10.07
CA ALA A 148 -2.71 15.59 10.54
C ALA A 148 -1.74 14.95 9.55
N ALA A 149 -2.20 13.94 8.81
CA ALA A 149 -1.49 13.30 7.70
C ALA A 149 -1.74 13.98 6.34
N ALA A 150 -2.12 15.26 6.32
CA ALA A 150 -2.26 16.01 5.09
C ALA A 150 -0.93 15.98 4.31
N TRP A 151 -1.04 15.76 3.00
CA TRP A 151 0.14 15.67 2.15
C TRP A 151 0.85 17.02 2.05
N MET A 152 2.17 17.02 2.19
CA MET A 152 3.06 18.14 1.96
C MET A 152 4.19 17.72 1.01
N PRO A 153 4.86 18.66 0.31
CA PRO A 153 6.04 18.34 -0.49
C PRO A 153 7.08 17.56 0.34
N GLY A 154 7.57 16.44 -0.19
CA GLY A 154 8.46 15.52 0.52
C GLY A 154 7.76 14.35 1.19
N HIS A 155 6.43 14.39 1.39
CA HIS A 155 5.68 13.24 1.87
C HIS A 155 5.42 12.23 0.74
N PHE A 156 5.42 10.94 1.08
CA PHE A 156 4.95 9.89 0.17
C PHE A 156 3.43 9.99 0.03
N PHE A 157 2.94 10.22 -1.19
CA PHE A 157 1.51 10.39 -1.46
C PHE A 157 0.76 9.05 -1.36
N LEU A 158 -0.30 9.03 -0.55
CA LEU A 158 -1.14 7.85 -0.32
C LEU A 158 -2.48 7.89 -1.07
N GLY A 159 -3.01 9.08 -1.36
CA GLY A 159 -4.30 9.23 -2.03
C GLY A 159 -5.08 10.45 -1.59
N LEU A 160 -6.38 10.44 -1.88
CA LEU A 160 -7.33 11.45 -1.42
C LEU A 160 -8.09 10.92 -0.20
N ALA A 161 -8.38 11.81 0.74
CA ALA A 161 -9.25 11.51 1.86
C ALA A 161 -10.66 11.13 1.35
N PRO A 162 -11.29 10.06 1.88
CA PRO A 162 -12.63 9.63 1.46
C PRO A 162 -13.67 10.73 1.64
N ALA A 163 -14.65 10.80 0.75
CA ALA A 163 -15.70 11.82 0.81
C ALA A 163 -16.56 11.72 2.09
N GLU A 164 -16.67 10.52 2.66
CA GLU A 164 -17.34 10.27 3.94
C GLU A 164 -16.61 10.94 5.11
N SER A 165 -15.31 11.21 4.96
CA SER A 165 -14.49 11.86 5.98
C SER A 165 -14.48 13.38 5.88
N SER A 166 -14.67 13.97 4.70
CA SER A 166 -14.59 15.42 4.49
C SER A 166 -15.45 15.87 3.29
N PRO A 167 -16.18 17.00 3.39
CA PRO A 167 -16.93 17.58 2.27
C PRO A 167 -16.07 17.97 1.06
N ARG A 168 -14.76 18.15 1.27
CA ARG A 168 -13.79 18.45 0.21
C ARG A 168 -12.66 17.41 0.25
N PRO A 169 -12.37 16.71 -0.86
CA PRO A 169 -11.26 15.78 -0.92
C PRO A 169 -9.95 16.55 -0.75
N PHE A 170 -9.09 16.05 0.11
CA PHE A 170 -7.73 16.58 0.31
C PHE A 170 -6.72 15.45 0.20
N ARG A 171 -5.48 15.80 -0.10
CA ARG A 171 -4.39 14.84 -0.31
C ARG A 171 -3.86 14.34 1.04
N VAL A 172 -3.63 13.04 1.13
CA VAL A 172 -3.06 12.37 2.31
C VAL A 172 -1.66 11.88 1.96
N GLY A 173 -0.71 12.12 2.86
CA GLY A 173 0.68 11.75 2.71
C GLY A 173 1.20 10.97 3.91
N HIS A 174 2.34 10.32 3.72
CA HIS A 174 3.10 9.64 4.75
C HIS A 174 4.47 10.31 4.86
N ASP A 175 4.78 10.79 6.06
CA ASP A 175 6.06 11.40 6.41
C ASP A 175 6.85 10.45 7.31
N ASP A 176 7.50 9.47 6.67
CA ASP A 176 8.28 8.43 7.35
C ASP A 176 9.31 7.89 6.37
N ASP A 177 10.49 7.50 6.87
CA ASP A 177 11.61 7.01 6.07
C ASP A 177 11.61 5.48 5.88
N ARG A 178 10.64 4.78 6.47
CA ARG A 178 10.47 3.34 6.31
C ARG A 178 9.90 2.99 4.93
N HIS A 179 10.05 1.72 4.58
CA HIS A 179 9.63 1.20 3.28
C HIS A 179 8.10 1.12 3.14
N VAL A 180 7.61 1.49 1.96
CA VAL A 180 6.21 1.33 1.58
C VAL A 180 6.04 0.07 0.72
N PHE A 181 5.10 -0.78 1.09
CA PHE A 181 4.72 -1.97 0.31
C PHE A 181 3.33 -1.79 -0.29
N LEU A 182 3.24 -1.74 -1.63
CA LEU A 182 2.00 -1.52 -2.37
C LEU A 182 1.47 -2.84 -2.95
N VAL A 183 0.28 -3.25 -2.50
CA VAL A 183 -0.43 -4.43 -3.02
C VAL A 183 -1.65 -3.98 -3.81
N ALA A 184 -1.75 -4.43 -5.06
CA ALA A 184 -2.92 -4.20 -5.90
C ALA A 184 -3.03 -5.29 -6.98
N GLN A 185 -4.26 -5.60 -7.38
CA GLN A 185 -4.51 -6.50 -8.50
C GLN A 185 -4.04 -5.91 -9.84
N THR A 186 -3.85 -6.77 -10.85
CA THR A 186 -3.59 -6.31 -12.22
C THR A 186 -4.75 -5.43 -12.70
N GLY A 187 -4.43 -4.28 -13.26
CA GLY A 187 -5.44 -3.32 -13.73
C GLY A 187 -6.07 -2.42 -12.66
N ALA A 188 -5.76 -2.62 -11.37
CA ALA A 188 -6.29 -1.79 -10.27
C ALA A 188 -5.71 -0.36 -10.21
N GLY A 189 -4.90 0.03 -11.20
CA GLY A 189 -4.41 1.41 -11.32
C GLY A 189 -3.20 1.76 -10.46
N LYS A 190 -2.49 0.81 -9.82
CA LYS A 190 -1.31 1.13 -8.97
C LYS A 190 -0.27 2.05 -9.63
N GLY A 191 -0.11 1.92 -10.95
CA GLY A 191 0.74 2.80 -11.77
C GLY A 191 0.24 4.25 -11.77
N THR A 192 -1.04 4.44 -12.12
CA THR A 192 -1.64 5.76 -12.31
C THR A 192 -2.08 6.45 -11.02
N SER A 193 -2.43 5.68 -9.98
CA SER A 193 -2.96 6.23 -8.72
C SER A 193 -1.87 6.52 -7.68
N ILE A 194 -0.79 5.72 -7.64
CA ILE A 194 0.26 5.85 -6.61
C ILE A 194 1.63 6.09 -7.22
N ILE A 195 2.09 5.22 -8.14
CA ILE A 195 3.49 5.24 -8.61
C ILE A 195 3.81 6.52 -9.37
N ILE A 196 3.03 6.85 -10.41
CA ILE A 196 3.25 8.04 -11.25
C ILE A 196 3.14 9.32 -10.41
N ASN A 197 2.13 9.40 -9.53
CA ASN A 197 1.94 10.58 -8.67
C ASN A 197 3.14 10.79 -7.74
N ASN A 198 3.65 9.73 -7.10
CA ASN A 198 4.85 9.84 -6.28
C ASN A 198 6.09 10.19 -7.10
N LEU A 199 6.27 9.62 -8.30
CA LEU A 199 7.40 9.99 -9.16
C LEU A 199 7.33 11.45 -9.64
N ILE A 200 6.16 12.03 -9.83
CA ILE A 200 6.00 13.44 -10.22
C ILE A 200 6.29 14.38 -9.05
N GLU A 201 5.85 14.01 -7.85
CA GLU A 201 5.83 14.87 -6.67
C GLU A 201 7.06 14.71 -5.77
N TRP A 202 7.75 13.56 -5.85
CA TRP A 202 8.90 13.29 -5.01
C TRP A 202 10.09 14.18 -5.41
N PRO A 203 10.58 15.04 -4.50
CA PRO A 203 11.62 16.02 -4.81
C PRO A 203 13.01 15.39 -4.95
N GLY A 204 13.20 14.18 -4.42
CA GLY A 204 14.48 13.47 -4.45
C GLY A 204 14.74 12.69 -5.74
N SER A 205 15.92 12.10 -5.83
CA SER A 205 16.26 11.11 -6.85
C SER A 205 15.40 9.86 -6.71
N ALA A 206 15.13 9.17 -7.82
CA ALA A 206 14.37 7.93 -7.83
C ALA A 206 15.06 6.92 -8.75
N PHE A 207 15.26 5.71 -8.24
CA PHE A 207 15.68 4.55 -9.04
C PHE A 207 14.46 3.66 -9.26
N VAL A 208 14.11 3.42 -10.52
CA VAL A 208 12.88 2.72 -10.89
C VAL A 208 13.22 1.56 -11.82
N ILE A 209 12.84 0.35 -11.41
CA ILE A 209 12.88 -0.81 -12.30
C ILE A 209 11.58 -0.79 -13.11
N ASP A 210 11.68 -0.32 -14.34
CA ASP A 210 10.54 -0.13 -15.25
C ASP A 210 10.71 -0.92 -16.54
N PRO A 211 10.41 -2.24 -16.56
CA PRO A 211 10.61 -3.07 -17.74
C PRO A 211 9.82 -2.62 -18.98
N LYS A 212 8.76 -1.81 -18.77
CA LYS A 212 7.89 -1.30 -19.84
C LYS A 212 8.21 0.14 -20.23
N GLY A 213 9.05 0.83 -19.47
CA GLY A 213 9.37 2.25 -19.66
C GLY A 213 8.19 3.22 -19.43
N GLU A 214 7.04 2.76 -18.92
CA GLU A 214 5.84 3.59 -18.80
C GLU A 214 5.99 4.71 -17.76
N ASN A 215 6.65 4.41 -16.63
CA ASN A 215 6.88 5.38 -15.57
C ASN A 215 7.89 6.44 -16.02
N ALA A 216 9.00 6.01 -16.62
CA ALA A 216 10.03 6.91 -17.14
C ALA A 216 9.42 7.86 -18.18
N MET A 217 8.66 7.31 -19.12
CA MET A 217 8.02 8.06 -20.20
C MET A 217 6.99 9.10 -19.70
N VAL A 218 6.07 8.70 -18.81
CA VAL A 218 5.03 9.62 -18.30
C VAL A 218 5.62 10.71 -17.41
N THR A 219 6.70 10.42 -16.68
CA THR A 219 7.29 11.36 -15.72
C THR A 219 8.48 12.14 -16.27
N ALA A 220 8.94 11.84 -17.49
CA ALA A 220 10.11 12.43 -18.13
C ALA A 220 10.06 13.96 -18.16
N MET A 221 8.95 14.57 -18.59
CA MET A 221 8.83 16.03 -18.65
C MET A 221 8.99 16.68 -17.28
N ARG A 222 8.27 16.17 -16.26
CA ARG A 222 8.35 16.74 -14.92
C ARG A 222 9.71 16.52 -14.28
N ARG A 223 10.25 15.30 -14.35
CA ARG A 223 11.51 14.94 -13.69
C ARG A 223 12.75 15.41 -14.47
N GLY A 224 12.64 15.58 -15.78
CA GLY A 224 13.68 16.16 -16.65
C GLY A 224 13.86 17.66 -16.42
N HIS A 225 12.76 18.42 -16.31
CA HIS A 225 12.83 19.86 -15.98
C HIS A 225 13.12 20.14 -14.50
N LEU A 226 12.98 19.16 -13.61
CA LEU A 226 13.37 19.32 -12.21
C LEU A 226 14.89 19.42 -12.03
N ALA A 227 15.68 18.88 -12.97
CA ALA A 227 17.12 19.13 -13.03
C ALA A 227 17.38 20.60 -13.38
N ASP A 228 16.69 21.15 -14.39
CA ASP A 228 16.79 22.56 -14.79
C ASP A 228 16.32 23.53 -13.68
N ALA A 229 15.33 23.13 -12.87
CA ALA A 229 14.81 23.95 -11.77
C ALA A 229 15.71 23.97 -10.51
N ARG A 230 16.60 22.97 -10.33
CA ARG A 230 17.59 22.98 -9.25
C ARG A 230 18.78 23.88 -9.57
N ASP A 231 19.15 23.97 -10.85
CA ASP A 231 20.24 24.84 -11.32
C ASP A 231 19.79 26.30 -11.52
N ALA A 232 18.49 26.58 -11.36
CA ALA A 232 17.89 27.92 -11.43
C ALA A 232 17.45 28.48 -10.06
N SER A 233 18.02 27.99 -8.95
CA SER A 233 17.91 28.65 -7.65
C SER A 233 19.09 29.63 -7.48
N PRO A 234 18.87 30.93 -7.17
CA PRO A 234 19.94 31.87 -6.86
C PRO A 234 20.68 31.51 -5.56
#